data_AF-A0A3M8CYI6-F1
#
_entry.id   AF-A0A3M8CYI6-F1
#
_cell.length_a   1.000
_cell.length_b   1.000
_cell.length_c   1.000
_cell.angle_alpha   90.00
_cell.angle_beta   90.00
_cell.angle_gamma   90.00
#
_symmetry.space_group_name_H-M   'P 1'
#
loop_
_entity.id
_entity.type
_entity.pdbx_description
1 polymer ?
#
loop_
_entity_poly.entity_id
_entity_poly.type
_entity_poly.pdbx_seq_one_letter_code
_entity_poly.pdbx_strand_id
1 'polypeptide(L)'
;MKKPKKPGDNISIKTKKNESPLIVEWINSQTNLMDSIRYLIENEVVANGIRNLQNHIPAERQNELLIANLPNGKRSEETVPVKEAALWKKPEKRIPDDDIDDEDIESWT
;
A
#
# COMPACT_ATOMS: atom_id res chain seq x y z
N MET A 1 -5.23 11.61 27.79
CA MET A 1 -6.32 11.60 26.78
C MET A 1 -5.78 12.22 25.49
N LYS A 2 -6.05 11.64 24.31
CA LYS A 2 -5.59 12.24 23.04
C LYS A 2 -6.37 13.52 22.79
N LYS A 3 -5.70 14.60 22.34
CA LYS A 3 -6.38 15.87 22.01
C LYS A 3 -7.40 15.62 20.88
N PRO A 4 -8.59 16.25 20.90
CA PRO A 4 -9.55 16.12 19.83
C PRO A 4 -8.96 16.71 18.54
N LYS A 5 -9.16 16.00 17.43
CA LYS A 5 -8.75 16.45 16.10
C LYS A 5 -9.70 17.54 15.60
N LYS A 6 -9.15 18.54 14.91
CA LYS A 6 -9.90 19.59 14.23
C LYS A 6 -9.96 19.34 12.73
N PRO A 7 -10.93 19.93 12.01
CA PRO A 7 -10.89 19.95 10.55
C PRO A 7 -9.56 20.50 10.03
N GLY A 8 -8.96 19.80 9.07
CA GLY A 8 -7.63 20.13 8.54
C GLY A 8 -6.46 19.47 9.27
N ASP A 9 -6.68 18.81 10.41
CA ASP A 9 -5.62 18.05 11.07
C ASP A 9 -5.23 16.82 10.26
N ASN A 10 -3.92 16.56 10.16
CA ASN A 10 -3.41 15.36 9.49
C ASN A 10 -3.73 14.07 10.26
N ILE A 11 -4.10 13.04 9.51
CA ILE A 11 -4.27 11.67 9.96
C ILE A 11 -3.37 10.78 9.09
N SER A 12 -2.42 10.09 9.71
CA SER A 12 -1.54 9.15 9.02
C SER A 12 -2.09 7.74 9.13
N ILE A 13 -2.25 7.07 8.01
CA ILE A 13 -2.70 5.67 7.93
C ILE A 13 -1.52 4.84 7.44
N LYS A 14 -1.22 3.75 8.16
CA LYS A 14 -0.20 2.78 7.80
C LYS A 14 -0.80 1.38 7.88
N THR A 15 -0.68 0.61 6.82
CA THR A 15 -1.12 -0.79 6.76
C THR A 15 -0.24 -1.69 7.61
N LYS A 16 -0.78 -2.84 8.02
CA LYS A 16 0.00 -3.86 8.73
C LYS A 16 0.91 -4.61 7.76
N LYS A 17 1.99 -5.24 8.28
CA LYS A 17 2.89 -6.08 7.45
C LYS A 17 2.19 -7.31 6.87
N ASN A 18 1.19 -7.82 7.59
CA ASN A 18 0.37 -8.97 7.23
C ASN A 18 -1.06 -8.54 6.83
N GLU A 19 -1.19 -7.37 6.20
CA GLU A 19 -2.49 -6.89 5.72
C GLU A 19 -3.07 -7.85 4.67
N SER A 20 -4.40 -7.96 4.63
CA SER A 20 -5.07 -8.78 3.63
C SER A 20 -4.78 -8.28 2.21
N PRO A 21 -4.44 -9.16 1.25
CA PRO A 21 -4.21 -8.77 -0.15
C PRO A 21 -5.39 -8.00 -0.76
N LEU A 22 -6.63 -8.39 -0.40
CA LEU A 22 -7.85 -7.72 -0.87
C LEU A 22 -7.96 -6.28 -0.38
N ILE A 23 -7.53 -6.01 0.86
CA ILE A 23 -7.52 -4.66 1.42
C ILE A 23 -6.49 -3.81 0.68
N VAL A 24 -5.31 -4.37 0.39
CA VAL A 24 -4.25 -3.69 -0.35
C VAL A 24 -4.69 -3.40 -1.79
N GLU A 25 -5.30 -4.36 -2.46
CA GLU A 25 -5.85 -4.20 -3.82
C GLU A 25 -6.95 -3.14 -3.87
N TRP A 26 -7.88 -3.17 -2.90
CA TRP A 26 -8.91 -2.14 -2.80
C TRP A 26 -8.29 -0.75 -2.63
N ILE A 27 -7.29 -0.59 -1.74
CA ILE A 27 -6.58 0.69 -1.55
C ILE A 27 -5.95 1.17 -2.86
N ASN A 28 -5.24 0.29 -3.56
CA ASN A 28 -4.55 0.63 -4.81
C ASN A 28 -5.51 0.95 -5.96
N SER A 29 -6.76 0.50 -5.87
CA SER A 29 -7.80 0.77 -6.87
C SER A 29 -8.42 2.17 -6.74
N GLN A 30 -8.09 2.92 -5.69
CA GLN A 30 -8.66 4.25 -5.45
C GLN A 30 -7.84 5.34 -6.15
N THR A 31 -8.49 6.22 -6.91
CA THR A 31 -7.87 7.45 -7.45
C THR A 31 -7.70 8.52 -6.37
N ASN A 32 -8.60 8.54 -5.37
CA ASN A 32 -8.53 9.41 -4.20
C ASN A 32 -8.93 8.63 -2.93
N LEU A 33 -7.94 8.02 -2.29
CA LEU A 33 -8.15 7.20 -1.08
C LEU A 33 -8.81 7.98 0.06
N MET A 34 -8.47 9.25 0.25
CA MET A 34 -9.01 10.06 1.36
C MET A 34 -10.49 10.33 1.21
N ASP A 35 -10.96 10.53 -0.02
CA ASP A 35 -12.38 10.73 -0.29
C ASP A 35 -13.18 9.43 -0.13
N SER A 36 -12.66 8.31 -0.64
CA SER A 36 -13.24 6.99 -0.42
C SER A 36 -13.37 6.66 1.07
N ILE A 37 -12.35 6.99 1.88
CA ILE A 37 -12.42 6.80 3.34
C ILE A 37 -13.47 7.72 3.98
N ARG A 38 -13.57 8.98 3.54
CA ARG A 38 -14.59 9.92 4.05
C ARG A 38 -16.00 9.40 3.80
N TYR A 39 -16.27 8.92 2.59
CA TYR A 39 -17.55 8.30 2.23
C TYR A 39 -17.89 7.10 3.13
N LEU A 40 -16.94 6.21 3.39
CA LEU A 40 -17.16 5.07 4.29
C LEU A 40 -17.46 5.49 5.74
N ILE A 41 -16.80 6.56 6.22
CA ILE A 41 -17.05 7.12 7.56
C ILE A 41 -18.45 7.74 7.62
N GLU A 42 -18.83 8.52 6.60
CA GLU A 42 -20.15 9.14 6.52
C GLU A 42 -21.26 8.09 6.56
N ASN A 43 -21.11 6.98 5.82
CA ASN A 43 -22.05 5.87 5.86
C ASN A 43 -22.18 5.24 7.27
N GLU A 44 -21.08 5.04 7.99
CA GLU A 44 -21.13 4.55 9.38
C GLU A 44 -21.83 5.55 10.30
N VAL A 45 -21.54 6.85 10.17
CA VAL A 45 -22.17 7.90 10.98
C VAL A 45 -23.66 8.01 10.71
N VAL A 46 -24.08 7.89 9.45
CA VAL A 46 -25.50 7.92 9.07
C VAL A 46 -26.24 6.69 9.62
N ALA A 47 -25.65 5.50 9.49
CA ALA A 47 -26.29 4.26 9.91
C ALA A 47 -26.30 4.06 11.43
N ASN A 48 -25.24 4.46 12.13
CA ASN A 48 -24.99 4.08 13.52
C ASN A 48 -24.69 5.26 14.47
N GLY A 49 -24.60 6.48 13.96
CA GLY A 49 -24.19 7.66 14.71
C GLY A 49 -22.69 7.69 15.04
N ILE A 50 -22.29 8.67 15.85
CA ILE A 50 -20.90 8.84 16.28
C ILE A 50 -20.61 7.89 17.45
N ARG A 51 -19.81 6.84 17.21
CA ARG A 51 -19.42 5.85 18.23
C ARG A 51 -18.01 5.30 17.99
N ASN A 52 -17.43 4.64 19.00
CA ASN A 52 -16.19 3.90 18.82
C ASN A 52 -16.47 2.56 18.12
N LEU A 53 -16.26 2.50 16.80
CA LEU A 53 -16.54 1.32 15.99
C LEU A 53 -15.84 0.05 16.51
N GLN A 54 -14.65 0.15 17.10
CA GLN A 54 -13.90 -1.01 17.59
C GLN A 54 -14.63 -1.80 18.69
N ASN A 55 -15.56 -1.17 19.42
CA ASN A 55 -16.37 -1.84 20.43
C ASN A 55 -17.53 -2.66 19.83
N HIS A 56 -17.79 -2.49 18.52
CA HIS A 56 -18.93 -3.09 17.82
C HIS A 56 -18.53 -4.02 16.69
N ILE A 57 -17.22 -4.17 16.41
CA ILE A 57 -16.70 -5.08 15.40
C ILE A 57 -15.73 -6.09 16.05
N PRO A 58 -15.65 -7.33 15.55
CA PRO A 58 -14.64 -8.27 15.99
C PRO A 58 -13.22 -7.73 15.79
N ALA A 59 -12.34 -7.93 16.78
CA ALA A 59 -10.94 -7.52 16.71
C ALA A 59 -10.16 -8.34 15.67
N GLU A 60 -10.51 -9.62 15.53
CA GLU A 60 -10.00 -10.51 14.51
C GLU A 60 -11.11 -10.78 13.49
N ARG A 61 -10.85 -10.43 12.23
CA ARG A 61 -11.76 -10.67 11.11
C ARG A 61 -11.07 -11.65 10.18
N GLN A 62 -11.59 -12.86 10.07
CA GLN A 62 -11.15 -13.81 9.06
C GLN A 62 -11.55 -13.26 7.69
N ASN A 63 -10.60 -13.22 6.75
CA ASN A 63 -10.80 -12.71 5.38
C ASN A 63 -11.91 -13.43 4.59
N GLU A 64 -12.46 -14.52 5.13
CA GLU A 64 -13.51 -15.34 4.54
C GLU A 64 -14.77 -14.53 4.18
N LEU A 65 -15.12 -13.50 4.96
CA LEU A 65 -16.27 -12.64 4.66
C LEU A 65 -16.07 -11.73 3.44
N LEU A 66 -14.82 -11.38 3.10
CA LEU A 66 -14.52 -10.62 1.88
C LEU A 66 -14.59 -11.54 0.65
N ILE A 67 -14.20 -12.80 0.80
CA ILE A 67 -14.21 -13.78 -0.29
C ILE A 67 -15.64 -14.23 -0.63
N ALA A 68 -16.51 -14.36 0.38
CA ALA A 68 -17.89 -14.79 0.19
C ALA A 68 -18.80 -13.77 -0.54
N ASN A 69 -18.45 -12.48 -0.50
CA ASN A 69 -19.29 -11.39 -1.02
C ASN A 69 -18.70 -10.66 -2.24
N LEU A 70 -17.55 -11.09 -2.76
CA LEU A 70 -17.04 -10.58 -4.03
C LEU A 70 -17.98 -11.09 -5.14
N PRO A 71 -18.59 -10.21 -5.96
CA PRO A 71 -19.27 -10.66 -7.16
C PRO A 71 -18.25 -11.42 -8.00
N ASN A 72 -18.62 -12.63 -8.42
CA ASN A 72 -17.78 -13.64 -9.06
C ASN A 72 -17.25 -13.18 -10.43
N GLY A 73 -16.35 -12.19 -10.42
CA GLY A 73 -15.87 -11.48 -11.60
C GLY A 73 -14.36 -11.33 -11.54
N LYS A 74 -13.67 -12.31 -12.12
CA LYS A 74 -12.22 -12.36 -12.38
C LYS A 74 -11.33 -12.57 -11.15
N ARG A 75 -11.36 -13.79 -10.62
CA ARG A 75 -10.14 -14.43 -10.10
C ARG A 75 -9.22 -14.64 -11.32
N SER A 76 -8.27 -13.75 -11.56
CA SER A 76 -7.15 -14.07 -12.43
C SER A 76 -6.34 -15.15 -11.73
N GLU A 77 -6.47 -16.38 -12.22
CA GLU A 77 -5.52 -17.45 -11.97
C GLU A 77 -4.16 -17.04 -12.54
N GLU A 78 -3.38 -16.32 -11.75
CA GLU A 78 -1.94 -16.25 -11.95
C GLU A 78 -1.28 -16.90 -10.74
N THR A 79 -1.42 -18.23 -10.70
CA THR A 79 -0.50 -19.07 -9.94
C THR A 79 0.88 -18.91 -10.58
N VAL A 80 1.64 -17.91 -10.14
CA VAL A 80 3.09 -17.87 -10.39
C VAL A 80 3.70 -19.07 -9.66
N PRO A 81 4.27 -20.07 -10.38
CA PRO A 81 5.01 -21.13 -9.72
C PRO A 81 6.29 -20.51 -9.18
N VAL A 82 6.45 -20.52 -7.85
CA VAL A 82 7.71 -20.20 -7.18
C VAL A 82 8.69 -21.33 -7.49
N LYS A 83 9.38 -21.21 -8.62
CA LYS A 83 10.64 -21.92 -8.86
C LYS A 83 11.79 -21.03 -8.39
N GLU A 84 12.30 -21.41 -7.22
CA GLU A 84 13.73 -21.63 -6.99
C GLU A 84 14.68 -20.45 -7.28
N ALA A 85 15.01 -19.72 -6.20
CA ALA A 85 16.31 -19.12 -5.89
C ALA A 85 17.24 -18.81 -7.08
N ALA A 86 16.91 -17.78 -7.87
CA ALA A 86 17.86 -17.12 -8.73
C ALA A 86 18.79 -16.23 -7.89
N LEU A 87 19.91 -16.86 -7.48
CA LEU A 87 21.18 -16.27 -7.05
C LEU A 87 21.44 -14.90 -7.70
N TRP A 88 21.42 -13.82 -6.90
CA TRP A 88 21.80 -12.48 -7.33
C TRP A 88 23.30 -12.44 -7.65
N LYS A 89 23.67 -12.71 -8.90
CA LYS A 89 24.96 -12.28 -9.45
C LYS A 89 24.85 -10.79 -9.79
N LYS A 90 25.52 -9.94 -9.00
CA LYS A 90 25.81 -8.55 -9.40
C LYS A 90 26.61 -8.57 -10.71
N PRO A 91 26.23 -7.80 -11.75
CA PRO A 91 27.14 -7.54 -12.86
C PRO A 91 28.16 -6.47 -12.44
N GLU A 92 29.39 -6.90 -12.19
CA GLU A 92 30.56 -6.05 -12.02
C GLU A 92 31.02 -5.58 -13.41
N LYS A 93 30.66 -4.35 -13.80
CA LYS A 93 31.30 -3.69 -14.94
C LYS A 93 32.52 -2.95 -14.41
N ARG A 94 33.71 -3.51 -14.67
CA ARG A 94 34.99 -2.81 -14.56
C ARG A 94 35.02 -1.69 -15.62
N ILE A 95 35.29 -0.47 -15.18
CA ILE A 95 35.67 0.64 -16.07
C ILE A 95 37.14 0.38 -16.42
N PRO A 96 37.54 0.31 -17.71
CA PRO A 96 38.95 0.33 -18.09
C PRO A 96 39.54 1.73 -17.79
N ASP A 97 40.60 1.77 -16.98
CA ASP A 97 41.30 3.00 -16.52
C ASP A 97 42.34 3.52 -17.55
N ASP A 98 41.99 3.64 -18.83
CA ASP A 98 42.87 4.27 -19.82
C ASP A 98 42.02 5.06 -20.80
N ASP A 99 41.94 6.39 -20.59
CA ASP A 99 41.55 7.48 -21.52
C ASP A 99 40.79 8.63 -20.79
N ILE A 100 41.21 9.02 -19.57
CA ILE A 100 40.89 10.37 -19.08
C ILE A 100 41.93 11.29 -19.71
N ASP A 101 41.55 11.96 -20.79
CA ASP A 101 42.36 12.98 -21.46
C ASP A 101 42.43 14.22 -20.55
N ASP A 102 43.64 14.69 -20.25
CA ASP A 102 43.87 15.85 -19.37
C ASP A 102 43.26 17.16 -19.94
N GLU A 103 42.76 17.14 -21.18
CA GLU A 103 42.01 18.24 -21.82
C GLU A 103 40.60 18.48 -21.24
N ASP A 104 39.98 17.51 -20.53
CA ASP A 104 38.62 17.70 -19.96
C ASP A 104 38.58 18.48 -18.63
N ILE A 105 39.74 18.72 -18.00
CA ILE A 105 39.83 19.43 -16.71
C ILE A 105 39.80 20.97 -16.90
N GLU A 106 40.15 21.49 -18.07
CA GLU A 106 40.16 22.95 -18.31
C GLU A 106 38.75 23.54 -18.53
N SER A 107 37.73 22.68 -18.71
CA SER A 107 36.32 23.06 -18.89
C SER A 107 35.64 23.55 -17.58
N TRP A 108 36.30 23.41 -16.43
CA TRP A 108 35.76 23.78 -15.11
C TRP A 108 36.64 24.80 -14.35
N THR A 109 37.32 25.70 -15.08
CA THR A 109 37.89 26.94 -14.52
C THR A 109 37.00 28.15 -14.78
#